data_AF-A0A662VUS8-F1
#
_entry.id   AF-A0A662VUS8-F1
#
_cell.length_a   1.000
_cell.length_b   1.000
_cell.length_c   1.000
_cell.angle_alpha   90.00
_cell.angle_beta   90.00
_cell.angle_gamma   90.00
#
_symmetry.space_group_name_H-M   'P 1'
#
loop_
_entity.id
_entity.type
_entity.pdbx_description
1 polymer ?
#
loop_
_entity_poly.entity_id
_entity_poly.type
_entity_poly.pdbx_seq_one_letter_code
_entity_poly.pdbx_strand_id
1 'polypeptide(L)'
;MNDDKDKILILMGLQDQFHSVVELAKLLVKGIVNLTIQEYDEQVLSIMKAYKVAKNNLIRLGFSEIYSSLPNPPIESKIGYMDRDKALGILYQLITGGRAGYAAIKTILYRQTIPEELGFREELETIENIDPDIYKNLDRAFLEAEHGHYLASGLISARVVDYIVSKFKGKNIDEKIDYLKSSGLIDKERKDEIREFTFTAKKLVILFLTTSKFILLPMTP
;
A
#
# COMPACT_ATOMS: atom_id res chain seq x y z
N MET A 1 17.64 16.17 -6.60
CA MET A 1 17.55 14.71 -6.78
C MET A 1 17.92 13.89 -5.53
N ASN A 2 18.40 14.50 -4.43
CA ASN A 2 18.77 13.77 -3.18
C ASN A 2 17.71 13.84 -2.06
N ASP A 3 16.84 14.86 -2.10
CA ASP A 3 15.90 15.21 -1.03
C ASP A 3 14.76 14.18 -0.83
N ASP A 4 14.28 13.56 -1.90
CA ASP A 4 13.20 12.58 -1.83
C ASP A 4 13.63 11.24 -1.21
N LYS A 5 14.87 10.80 -1.48
CA LYS A 5 15.42 9.58 -0.87
C LYS A 5 15.66 9.76 0.62
N ASP A 6 16.18 10.92 1.03
CA ASP A 6 16.38 11.25 2.44
C ASP A 6 15.04 11.32 3.18
N LYS A 7 14.01 11.87 2.54
CA LYS A 7 12.64 11.93 3.10
C LYS A 7 12.01 10.54 3.26
N ILE A 8 12.18 9.64 2.28
CA ILE A 8 11.72 8.25 2.38
C ILE A 8 12.42 7.53 3.54
N LEU A 9 13.75 7.69 3.67
CA LEU A 9 14.51 7.06 4.74
C LEU A 9 14.05 7.56 6.13
N ILE A 10 13.77 8.86 6.26
CA ILE A 10 13.23 9.44 7.49
C ILE A 10 11.83 8.89 7.79
N LEU A 11 10.97 8.73 6.79
CA LEU A 11 9.64 8.14 6.94
C LEU A 11 9.70 6.65 7.36
N MET A 12 10.61 5.86 6.78
CA MET A 12 10.84 4.48 7.20
C MET A 12 11.30 4.41 8.66
N GLY A 13 12.28 5.23 9.05
CA GLY A 13 12.72 5.30 10.44
C GLY A 13 11.60 5.73 11.40
N LEU A 14 10.71 6.62 10.97
CA LEU A 14 9.56 7.04 11.76
C LEU A 14 8.50 5.94 11.88
N GLN A 15 8.28 5.17 10.81
CA GLN A 15 7.41 4.00 10.83
C GLN A 15 7.91 2.96 11.85
N ASP A 16 9.22 2.68 11.86
CA ASP A 16 9.85 1.75 12.80
C ASP A 16 9.75 2.21 14.26
N GLN A 17 9.84 3.53 14.49
CA GLN A 17 9.61 4.11 15.82
C GLN A 17 8.18 3.83 16.32
N PHE A 18 7.16 4.04 15.48
CA PHE A 18 5.79 3.72 15.85
C PHE A 18 5.57 2.22 16.06
N HIS A 19 6.19 1.37 15.23
CA HIS A 19 6.13 -0.07 15.41
C HIS A 19 6.75 -0.51 16.75
N SER A 20 7.92 0.02 17.07
CA SER A 20 8.64 -0.26 18.32
C SER A 20 7.83 0.14 19.55
N VAL A 21 7.19 1.32 19.53
CA VAL A 21 6.27 1.75 20.60
C VAL A 21 5.14 0.74 20.80
N VAL A 22 4.54 0.25 19.72
CA VAL A 22 3.44 -0.72 19.79
C VAL A 22 3.90 -2.04 20.39
N GLU A 23 5.04 -2.58 19.95
CA GLU A 23 5.53 -3.86 20.45
C GLU A 23 5.97 -3.78 21.91
N LEU A 24 6.70 -2.73 22.30
CA LEU A 24 7.07 -2.49 23.69
C LEU A 24 5.84 -2.31 24.59
N ALA A 25 4.84 -1.54 24.14
CA ALA A 25 3.60 -1.36 24.91
C ALA A 25 2.82 -2.67 25.07
N LYS A 26 2.70 -3.48 24.01
CA LYS A 26 2.04 -4.81 24.09
C LYS A 26 2.78 -5.76 25.02
N LEU A 27 4.11 -5.79 24.97
CA LEU A 27 4.93 -6.62 25.86
C LEU A 27 4.69 -6.21 27.31
N LEU A 28 4.69 -4.91 27.59
CA LEU A 28 4.43 -4.40 28.93
C LEU A 28 3.01 -4.73 29.39
N VAL A 29 1.97 -4.54 28.58
CA VAL A 29 0.59 -4.93 28.91
C VAL A 29 0.50 -6.39 29.34
N LYS A 30 1.20 -7.30 28.64
CA LYS A 30 1.21 -8.73 28.99
C LYS A 30 1.97 -9.03 30.28
N GLY A 31 3.05 -8.28 30.55
CA GLY A 31 3.95 -8.52 31.69
C GLY A 31 3.66 -7.70 32.94
N ILE A 32 2.79 -6.69 32.87
CA ILE A 32 2.65 -5.66 33.91
C ILE A 32 2.25 -6.21 35.29
N VAL A 33 1.55 -7.34 35.31
CA VAL A 33 1.12 -8.01 36.54
C VAL A 33 2.29 -8.57 37.35
N ASN A 34 3.42 -8.84 36.70
CA ASN A 34 4.62 -9.41 37.29
C ASN A 34 5.65 -8.34 37.70
N LEU A 35 5.33 -7.07 37.50
CA LEU A 35 6.22 -5.95 37.77
C LEU A 35 5.78 -5.20 39.03
N THR A 36 6.76 -4.66 39.74
CA THR A 36 6.54 -3.66 40.78
C THR A 36 6.01 -2.37 40.19
N ILE A 37 5.39 -1.54 41.04
CA ILE A 37 4.85 -0.23 40.66
C ILE A 37 5.92 0.65 40.02
N GLN A 38 7.10 0.68 40.61
CA GLN A 38 8.22 1.46 40.09
C GLN A 38 8.67 0.97 38.71
N GLU A 39 8.82 -0.35 38.53
CA GLU A 39 9.31 -0.92 37.26
C GLU A 39 8.37 -0.66 36.08
N TYR A 40 7.06 -0.83 36.26
CA TYR A 40 6.15 -0.54 35.14
C TYR A 40 5.95 0.95 34.93
N ASP A 41 5.99 1.79 35.98
CA ASP A 41 5.86 3.24 35.84
C ASP A 41 7.01 3.80 34.99
N GLU A 42 8.25 3.42 35.29
CA GLU A 42 9.44 3.80 34.51
C GLU A 42 9.33 3.35 33.04
N GLN A 43 8.86 2.12 32.79
CA GLN A 43 8.69 1.61 31.44
C GLN A 43 7.57 2.33 30.68
N VAL A 44 6.41 2.60 31.30
CA VAL A 44 5.32 3.36 30.69
C VAL A 44 5.80 4.76 30.30
N LEU A 45 6.51 5.45 31.20
CA LEU A 45 7.06 6.79 30.94
C LEU A 45 8.04 6.77 29.76
N SER A 46 8.93 5.78 29.71
CA SER A 46 9.89 5.60 28.61
C SER A 46 9.18 5.40 27.25
N ILE A 47 8.20 4.50 27.19
CA ILE A 47 7.43 4.24 25.96
C ILE A 47 6.62 5.47 25.55
N MET A 48 6.02 6.17 26.51
CA MET A 48 5.27 7.40 26.25
C MET A 48 6.17 8.51 25.69
N LYS A 49 7.40 8.64 26.19
CA LYS A 49 8.40 9.58 25.66
C LYS A 49 8.77 9.23 24.21
N ALA A 50 9.03 7.95 23.92
CA ALA A 50 9.32 7.49 22.56
C ALA A 50 8.16 7.80 21.59
N TYR A 51 6.92 7.55 22.02
CA TYR A 51 5.73 7.90 21.24
C TYR A 51 5.61 9.40 20.97
N LYS A 52 5.82 10.25 21.98
CA LYS A 52 5.79 11.72 21.81
C LYS A 52 6.84 12.19 20.81
N VAL A 53 8.05 11.62 20.85
CA VAL A 53 9.12 11.93 19.89
C VAL A 53 8.70 11.56 18.46
N ALA A 54 8.21 10.34 18.25
CA ALA A 54 7.71 9.90 16.95
C ALA A 54 6.57 10.80 16.46
N LYS A 55 5.58 11.06 17.31
CA LYS A 55 4.46 11.94 17.01
C LYS A 55 4.93 13.35 16.61
N ASN A 56 5.84 13.96 17.35
CA ASN A 56 6.36 15.31 17.05
C ASN A 56 7.14 15.37 15.73
N ASN A 57 7.80 14.28 15.32
CA ASN A 57 8.48 14.22 14.03
C ASN A 57 7.51 14.33 12.85
N LEU A 58 6.23 13.95 13.00
CA LEU A 58 5.21 14.15 11.96
C LEU A 58 5.02 15.64 11.63
N ILE A 59 5.01 16.53 12.64
CA ILE A 59 4.93 17.98 12.42
C ILE A 59 6.14 18.46 11.63
N ARG A 60 7.34 18.02 12.02
CA ARG A 60 8.60 18.44 11.38
C ARG A 60 8.65 18.07 9.89
N LEU A 61 7.94 17.01 9.51
CA LEU A 61 7.82 16.51 8.14
C LEU A 61 6.63 17.09 7.37
N GLY A 62 5.84 17.98 7.98
CA GLY A 62 4.67 18.61 7.36
C GLY A 62 3.36 17.81 7.45
N PHE A 63 3.32 16.73 8.24
CA PHE A 63 2.14 15.88 8.41
C PHE A 63 1.30 16.30 9.65
N SER A 64 0.89 17.56 9.70
CA SER A 64 0.13 18.14 10.83
C SER A 64 -1.24 17.51 11.05
N GLU A 65 -1.90 17.06 9.98
CA GLU A 65 -3.20 16.38 10.05
C GLU A 65 -3.07 15.01 10.74
N ILE A 66 -2.06 14.23 10.33
CA ILE A 66 -1.76 12.95 10.98
C ILE A 66 -1.43 13.20 12.45
N TYR A 67 -0.53 14.15 12.74
CA TYR A 67 -0.21 14.54 14.12
C TYR A 67 -1.47 14.81 14.97
N SER A 68 -2.40 15.59 14.43
CA SER A 68 -3.59 16.04 15.16
C SER A 68 -4.60 14.91 15.39
N SER A 69 -4.67 13.94 14.48
CA SER A 69 -5.54 12.76 14.62
C SER A 69 -5.05 11.73 15.65
N LEU A 70 -3.74 11.75 15.95
CA LEU A 70 -3.15 10.81 16.90
C LEU A 70 -3.44 11.22 18.36
N PRO A 71 -3.65 10.26 19.28
CA PRO A 71 -3.93 10.54 20.68
C PRO A 71 -2.80 11.34 21.34
N ASN A 72 -3.17 12.20 22.29
CA ASN A 72 -2.22 12.87 23.18
C ASN A 72 -2.22 12.13 24.52
N PRO A 73 -1.18 11.35 24.83
CA PRO A 73 -1.10 10.71 26.13
C PRO A 73 -0.95 11.79 27.23
N PRO A 74 -1.35 11.48 28.47
CA PRO A 74 -1.32 12.42 29.58
C PRO A 74 0.06 13.09 29.80
N ILE A 75 0.04 14.27 30.42
CA ILE A 75 1.25 14.96 30.86
C ILE A 75 1.90 14.13 31.98
N GLU A 76 3.22 14.04 31.96
CA GLU A 76 4.04 13.41 33.00
C GLU A 76 3.91 14.22 34.31
N SER A 77 2.84 14.02 35.07
CA SER A 77 2.75 14.62 36.41
C SER A 77 3.59 13.78 37.37
N LYS A 78 4.78 14.28 37.74
CA LYS A 78 5.74 13.68 38.68
C LYS A 78 5.21 13.48 40.13
N ILE A 79 3.92 13.62 40.38
CA ILE A 79 3.36 13.51 41.73
C ILE A 79 2.89 12.06 41.93
N GLY A 80 3.84 11.20 42.29
CA GLY A 80 3.61 9.80 42.63
C GLY A 80 3.62 8.83 41.43
N TYR A 81 3.65 7.54 41.74
CA TYR A 81 3.59 6.47 40.75
C TYR A 81 2.17 6.30 40.20
N MET A 82 2.05 5.92 38.92
CA MET A 82 0.76 5.58 38.32
C MET A 82 0.24 4.26 38.90
N ASP A 83 -1.06 4.19 39.18
CA ASP A 83 -1.71 2.91 39.42
C ASP A 83 -1.76 2.08 38.13
N ARG A 84 -1.98 0.77 38.29
CA ARG A 84 -1.90 -0.19 37.18
C ARG A 84 -2.99 0.03 36.12
N ASP A 85 -4.19 0.45 36.52
CA ASP A 85 -5.30 0.67 35.58
C ASP A 85 -5.03 1.91 34.71
N LYS A 86 -4.51 2.97 35.33
CA LYS A 86 -4.02 4.15 34.63
C LYS A 86 -2.88 3.82 33.68
N ALA A 87 -1.90 3.00 34.13
CA ALA A 87 -0.80 2.53 33.29
C ALA A 87 -1.31 1.76 32.06
N LEU A 88 -2.25 0.82 32.25
CA LEU A 88 -2.89 0.08 31.17
C LEU A 88 -3.65 1.00 30.20
N GLY A 89 -4.41 1.96 30.72
CA GLY A 89 -5.11 2.95 29.91
C GLY A 89 -4.17 3.74 28.99
N ILE A 90 -3.04 4.20 29.53
CA ILE A 90 -2.00 4.87 28.75
C ILE A 90 -1.42 3.92 27.71
N LEU A 91 -1.05 2.70 28.08
CA LEU A 91 -0.47 1.73 27.13
C LEU A 91 -1.42 1.42 25.97
N TYR A 92 -2.73 1.29 26.21
CA TYR A 92 -3.70 1.09 25.14
C TYR A 92 -3.83 2.31 24.22
N GLN A 93 -3.77 3.53 24.77
CA GLN A 93 -3.70 4.75 23.94
C GLN A 93 -2.45 4.75 23.06
N LEU A 94 -1.28 4.40 23.60
CA LEU A 94 -0.02 4.33 22.86
C LEU A 94 -0.06 3.25 21.77
N ILE A 95 -0.63 2.07 22.05
CA ILE A 95 -0.83 1.01 21.06
C ILE A 95 -1.72 1.49 19.91
N THR A 96 -2.83 2.15 20.26
CA THR A 96 -3.81 2.63 19.27
C THR A 96 -3.20 3.73 18.40
N GLY A 97 -2.60 4.74 19.03
CA GLY A 97 -1.92 5.82 18.33
C GLY A 97 -0.73 5.34 17.51
N GLY A 98 0.04 4.38 18.02
CA GLY A 98 1.20 3.83 17.32
C GLY A 98 0.79 3.03 16.08
N ARG A 99 -0.27 2.22 16.17
CA ARG A 99 -0.84 1.52 14.99
C ARG A 99 -1.35 2.50 13.93
N ALA A 100 -2.05 3.55 14.35
CA ALA A 100 -2.55 4.58 13.44
C ALA A 100 -1.39 5.33 12.75
N GLY A 101 -0.37 5.73 13.51
CA GLY A 101 0.82 6.39 12.97
C GLY A 101 1.59 5.50 11.98
N TYR A 102 1.81 4.23 12.34
CA TYR A 102 2.44 3.23 11.47
C TYR A 102 1.67 3.08 10.15
N ALA A 103 0.34 2.92 10.22
CA ALA A 103 -0.51 2.72 9.05
C ALA A 103 -0.53 3.97 8.15
N ALA A 104 -0.62 5.16 8.73
CA ALA A 104 -0.62 6.41 7.96
C ALA A 104 0.71 6.60 7.21
N ILE A 105 1.84 6.37 7.88
CA ILE A 105 3.17 6.43 7.23
C ILE A 105 3.33 5.33 6.19
N LYS A 106 2.81 4.12 6.46
CA LYS A 106 2.77 3.04 5.48
C LYS A 106 2.12 3.54 4.19
N THR A 107 0.92 4.11 4.28
CA THR A 107 0.22 4.67 3.12
C THR A 107 1.02 5.77 2.41
N ILE A 108 1.70 6.65 3.13
CA ILE A 108 2.57 7.67 2.54
C ILE A 108 3.73 7.03 1.77
N LEU A 109 4.42 6.06 2.39
CA LEU A 109 5.52 5.34 1.77
C LEU A 109 5.04 4.60 0.51
N TYR A 110 3.89 3.93 0.55
CA TYR A 110 3.30 3.28 -0.64
C TYR A 110 2.96 4.27 -1.76
N ARG A 111 2.49 5.49 -1.43
CA ARG A 111 2.25 6.56 -2.41
C ARG A 111 3.53 7.16 -2.97
N GLN A 112 4.62 7.17 -2.21
CA GLN A 112 5.93 7.65 -2.69
C GLN A 112 6.71 6.58 -3.46
N THR A 113 6.43 5.31 -3.21
CA THR A 113 6.76 4.20 -4.09
C THR A 113 5.65 4.00 -5.13
N ILE A 114 5.23 5.07 -5.80
CA ILE A 114 4.72 4.90 -7.16
C ILE A 114 5.88 4.23 -7.91
N PRO A 115 5.72 2.99 -8.41
CA PRO A 115 6.80 2.35 -9.14
C PRO A 115 7.18 3.23 -10.33
N GLU A 116 8.46 3.27 -10.72
CA GLU A 116 8.90 3.89 -11.99
C GLU A 116 8.08 3.40 -13.18
N GLU A 117 7.41 2.24 -13.05
CA GLU A 117 6.43 1.67 -13.97
C GLU A 117 5.12 2.48 -14.14
N LEU A 118 4.88 3.59 -13.43
CA LEU A 118 3.84 4.58 -13.83
C LEU A 118 4.38 5.65 -14.79
N GLY A 119 5.63 5.50 -15.26
CA GLY A 119 6.27 6.36 -16.27
C GLY A 119 5.58 6.40 -17.64
N PHE A 120 4.52 5.61 -17.86
CA PHE A 120 3.79 5.55 -19.13
C PHE A 120 2.74 6.65 -19.32
N ARG A 121 2.76 7.71 -18.50
CA ARG A 121 1.77 8.80 -18.59
C ARG A 121 1.91 9.57 -19.90
N GLU A 122 3.14 9.81 -20.34
CA GLU A 122 3.42 10.45 -21.63
C GLU A 122 2.98 9.55 -22.81
N GLU A 123 3.17 8.23 -22.70
CA GLU A 123 2.73 7.28 -23.72
C GLU A 123 1.19 7.15 -23.76
N LEU A 124 0.52 7.27 -22.61
CA LEU A 124 -0.94 7.27 -22.52
C LEU A 124 -1.57 8.45 -23.27
N GLU A 125 -0.98 9.65 -23.19
CA GLU A 125 -1.44 10.84 -23.92
C GLU A 125 -1.45 10.62 -25.45
N THR A 126 -0.56 9.76 -25.97
CA THR A 126 -0.56 9.42 -27.41
C THR A 126 -1.78 8.59 -27.83
N ILE A 127 -2.43 7.91 -26.88
CA ILE A 127 -3.59 7.04 -27.13
C ILE A 127 -4.89 7.84 -27.20
N GLU A 128 -4.97 9.01 -26.54
CA GLU A 128 -6.20 9.83 -26.50
C GLU A 128 -6.74 10.14 -27.90
N ASN A 129 -5.84 10.44 -28.84
CA ASN A 129 -6.18 10.72 -30.23
C ASN A 129 -6.47 9.47 -31.09
N ILE A 130 -6.14 8.27 -30.59
CA ILE A 130 -6.32 6.99 -31.29
C ILE A 130 -7.64 6.34 -30.86
N ASP A 131 -7.84 6.20 -29.55
CA ASP A 131 -9.04 5.61 -28.96
C ASP A 131 -9.32 6.26 -27.58
N PRO A 132 -10.23 7.26 -27.54
CA PRO A 132 -10.58 7.98 -26.31
C PRO A 132 -11.15 7.10 -25.20
N ASP A 133 -11.82 6.00 -25.56
CA ASP A 133 -12.41 5.08 -24.58
C ASP A 133 -11.33 4.21 -23.92
N ILE A 134 -10.34 3.74 -24.69
CA ILE A 134 -9.16 3.07 -24.15
C ILE A 134 -8.40 4.03 -23.23
N TYR A 135 -8.14 5.26 -23.69
CA TYR A 135 -7.47 6.29 -22.92
C TYR A 135 -8.16 6.52 -21.57
N LYS A 136 -9.47 6.77 -21.56
CA LYS A 136 -10.24 7.02 -20.34
C LYS A 136 -10.18 5.87 -19.34
N ASN A 137 -10.19 4.63 -19.81
CA ASN A 137 -10.09 3.48 -18.92
C ASN A 137 -8.68 3.33 -18.36
N LEU A 138 -7.64 3.51 -19.18
CA LEU A 138 -6.26 3.44 -18.71
C LEU A 138 -5.93 4.58 -17.76
N ASP A 139 -6.32 5.83 -18.05
CA ASP A 139 -6.15 6.99 -17.14
C ASP A 139 -6.80 6.72 -15.78
N ARG A 140 -8.02 6.16 -15.78
CA ARG A 140 -8.65 5.73 -14.53
C ARG A 140 -7.86 4.63 -13.82
N ALA A 141 -7.32 3.65 -14.54
CA ALA A 141 -6.49 2.61 -13.94
C ALA A 141 -5.20 3.19 -13.32
N PHE A 142 -4.60 4.21 -13.93
CA PHE A 142 -3.47 4.96 -13.38
C PHE A 142 -3.86 5.70 -12.10
N LEU A 143 -4.96 6.46 -12.10
CA LEU A 143 -5.45 7.15 -10.91
C LEU A 143 -5.74 6.19 -9.74
N GLU A 144 -6.35 5.03 -10.03
CA GLU A 144 -6.57 4.01 -9.00
C GLU A 144 -5.24 3.43 -8.48
N ALA A 145 -4.23 3.24 -9.34
CA ALA A 145 -2.90 2.79 -8.92
C ALA A 145 -2.15 3.84 -8.07
N GLU A 146 -2.21 5.12 -8.46
CA GLU A 146 -1.65 6.25 -7.70
C GLU A 146 -2.28 6.37 -6.30
N HIS A 147 -3.56 6.01 -6.18
CA HIS A 147 -4.26 5.94 -4.89
C HIS A 147 -4.00 4.64 -4.10
N GLY A 148 -3.25 3.68 -4.66
CA GLY A 148 -2.93 2.39 -4.03
C GLY A 148 -4.03 1.33 -4.18
N HIS A 149 -5.03 1.55 -5.05
CA HIS A 149 -6.11 0.61 -5.36
C HIS A 149 -5.70 -0.36 -6.48
N TYR A 150 -4.62 -1.13 -6.27
CA TYR A 150 -4.03 -1.97 -7.33
C TYR A 150 -4.98 -3.03 -7.91
N LEU A 151 -5.91 -3.56 -7.10
CA LEU A 151 -6.92 -4.49 -7.61
C LEU A 151 -7.88 -3.81 -8.58
N ALA A 152 -8.35 -2.60 -8.25
CA ALA A 152 -9.24 -1.83 -9.12
C ALA A 152 -8.52 -1.44 -10.41
N SER A 153 -7.29 -0.94 -10.30
CA SER A 153 -6.41 -0.65 -11.44
C SER A 153 -6.25 -1.89 -12.34
N GLY A 154 -5.88 -3.04 -11.77
CA GLY A 154 -5.72 -4.29 -12.50
C GLY A 154 -7.00 -4.76 -13.21
N LEU A 155 -8.17 -4.62 -12.58
CA LEU A 155 -9.46 -4.97 -13.20
C LEU A 155 -9.82 -4.05 -14.37
N ILE A 156 -9.55 -2.76 -14.25
CA ILE A 156 -9.81 -1.79 -15.32
C ILE A 156 -8.87 -2.07 -16.50
N SER A 157 -7.57 -2.23 -16.25
CA SER A 157 -6.58 -2.56 -17.28
C SER A 157 -6.89 -3.90 -17.96
N ALA A 158 -7.35 -4.91 -17.21
CA ALA A 158 -7.75 -6.19 -17.78
C ALA A 158 -8.89 -6.08 -18.79
N ARG A 159 -9.87 -5.20 -18.55
CA ARG A 159 -10.98 -4.95 -19.49
C ARG A 159 -10.49 -4.31 -20.79
N VAL A 160 -9.54 -3.39 -20.69
CA VAL A 160 -8.92 -2.76 -21.87
C VAL A 160 -8.19 -3.80 -22.70
N VAL A 161 -7.40 -4.67 -22.05
CA VAL A 161 -6.67 -5.73 -22.76
C VAL A 161 -7.63 -6.74 -23.41
N ASP A 162 -8.66 -7.17 -22.69
CA ASP A 162 -9.68 -8.08 -23.25
C ASP A 162 -10.38 -7.46 -24.47
N TYR A 163 -10.74 -6.18 -24.38
CA TYR A 163 -11.29 -5.44 -25.51
C TYR A 163 -10.34 -5.43 -26.71
N ILE A 164 -9.07 -5.08 -26.54
CA ILE A 164 -8.07 -5.05 -27.62
C ILE A 164 -7.91 -6.45 -28.24
N VAL A 165 -7.74 -7.49 -27.42
CA VAL A 165 -7.57 -8.87 -27.88
C VAL A 165 -8.80 -9.36 -28.63
N SER A 166 -10.01 -8.93 -28.23
CA SER A 166 -11.25 -9.30 -28.91
C SER A 166 -11.31 -8.82 -30.36
N LYS A 167 -10.60 -7.72 -30.71
CA LYS A 167 -10.58 -7.16 -32.07
C LYS A 167 -9.73 -7.95 -33.05
N PHE A 168 -8.79 -8.77 -32.59
CA PHE A 168 -7.98 -9.60 -33.49
C PHE A 168 -8.79 -10.75 -34.09
N LYS A 169 -8.61 -11.01 -35.39
CA LYS A 169 -9.24 -12.16 -36.07
C LYS A 169 -8.72 -13.47 -35.50
N GLY A 170 -9.60 -14.45 -35.32
CA GLY A 170 -9.30 -15.75 -34.72
C GLY A 170 -10.18 -16.03 -33.49
N LYS A 171 -10.60 -17.29 -33.31
CA LYS A 171 -11.48 -17.74 -32.22
C LYS A 171 -10.73 -18.07 -30.94
N ASN A 172 -9.52 -18.60 -31.07
CA ASN A 172 -8.64 -18.93 -29.94
C ASN A 172 -7.35 -18.10 -30.02
N ILE A 173 -6.53 -18.18 -28.97
CA ILE A 173 -5.32 -17.37 -28.85
C ILE A 173 -4.29 -17.69 -29.95
N ASP A 174 -4.20 -18.96 -30.36
CA ASP A 174 -3.25 -19.41 -31.37
C ASP A 174 -3.62 -18.85 -32.75
N GLU A 175 -4.92 -18.89 -33.12
CA GLU A 175 -5.43 -18.26 -34.34
C GLU A 175 -5.20 -16.74 -34.36
N LYS A 176 -5.38 -16.07 -33.21
CA LYS A 176 -5.12 -14.63 -33.08
C LYS A 176 -3.64 -14.30 -33.26
N ILE A 177 -2.74 -15.14 -32.71
CA ILE A 177 -1.29 -15.00 -32.90
C ILE A 177 -0.92 -15.19 -34.37
N ASP A 178 -1.51 -16.17 -35.06
CA ASP A 178 -1.24 -16.41 -36.47
C ASP A 178 -1.76 -15.28 -37.36
N TYR A 179 -2.88 -14.65 -36.99
CA TYR A 179 -3.34 -13.41 -37.62
C TYR A 179 -2.33 -12.26 -37.44
N LEU A 180 -1.79 -12.07 -36.23
CA LEU A 180 -0.80 -11.02 -35.96
C LEU A 180 0.51 -11.24 -36.73
N LYS A 181 0.98 -12.49 -36.84
CA LYS A 181 2.15 -12.87 -37.66
C LYS A 181 1.92 -12.66 -39.16
N SER A 182 0.72 -13.00 -39.66
CA SER A 182 0.41 -12.89 -41.08
C SER A 182 0.13 -11.46 -41.53
N SER A 183 -0.34 -10.60 -40.62
CA SER A 183 -0.52 -9.16 -40.84
C SER A 183 0.77 -8.35 -40.67
N GLY A 184 1.88 -8.97 -40.26
CA GLY A 184 3.17 -8.30 -40.08
C GLY A 184 3.24 -7.42 -38.83
N LEU A 185 2.28 -7.55 -37.91
CA LEU A 185 2.24 -6.82 -36.65
C LEU A 185 3.18 -7.41 -35.59
N ILE A 186 3.57 -8.68 -35.75
CA ILE A 186 4.58 -9.36 -34.93
C ILE A 186 5.55 -10.07 -35.87
N ASP A 187 6.85 -9.95 -35.60
CA ASP A 187 7.89 -10.66 -36.34
C ASP A 187 7.82 -12.17 -36.03
N LYS A 188 7.83 -12.98 -37.09
CA LYS A 188 7.74 -14.45 -37.02
C LYS A 188 8.95 -15.07 -36.32
N GLU A 189 10.09 -14.40 -36.31
CA GLU A 189 11.35 -14.85 -35.71
C GLU A 189 11.46 -14.48 -34.21
N ARG A 190 10.69 -13.48 -33.74
CA ARG A 190 10.68 -12.98 -32.34
C ARG A 190 9.86 -13.88 -31.42
N LYS A 191 10.38 -15.08 -31.16
CA LYS A 191 9.75 -16.09 -30.29
C LYS A 191 9.53 -15.62 -28.85
N ASP A 192 10.31 -14.65 -28.39
CA ASP A 192 10.19 -13.95 -27.11
C ASP A 192 8.91 -13.11 -27.03
N GLU A 193 8.64 -12.24 -28.00
CA GLU A 193 7.41 -11.42 -28.05
C GLU A 193 6.15 -12.30 -28.17
N ILE A 194 6.23 -13.35 -28.98
CA ILE A 194 5.13 -14.32 -29.13
C ILE A 194 4.88 -15.04 -27.80
N ARG A 195 5.94 -15.44 -27.09
CA ARG A 195 5.82 -16.06 -25.76
C ARG A 195 5.22 -15.10 -24.76
N GLU A 196 5.68 -13.86 -24.75
CA GLU A 196 5.26 -12.84 -23.79
C GLU A 196 3.81 -12.42 -24.03
N PHE A 197 3.38 -12.27 -25.27
CA PHE A 197 1.98 -12.06 -25.64
C PHE A 197 1.11 -13.26 -25.22
N THR A 198 1.55 -14.48 -25.52
CA THR A 198 0.83 -15.71 -25.14
C THR A 198 0.73 -15.85 -23.62
N PHE A 199 1.81 -15.56 -22.91
CA PHE A 199 1.88 -15.64 -21.46
C PHE A 199 1.04 -14.56 -20.81
N THR A 200 1.08 -13.33 -21.32
CA THR A 200 0.29 -12.20 -20.83
C THR A 200 -1.19 -12.42 -21.08
N ALA A 201 -1.59 -12.83 -22.29
CA ALA A 201 -2.98 -13.17 -22.59
C ALA A 201 -3.49 -14.35 -21.73
N LYS A 202 -2.67 -15.40 -21.54
CA LYS A 202 -3.02 -16.53 -20.65
C LYS A 202 -3.03 -16.14 -19.18
N LYS A 203 -2.13 -15.25 -18.72
CA LYS A 203 -2.13 -14.73 -17.35
C LYS A 203 -3.31 -13.81 -17.09
N LEU A 204 -3.74 -13.01 -18.04
CA LEU A 204 -4.97 -12.23 -17.95
C LEU A 204 -6.19 -13.13 -17.82
N VAL A 205 -6.27 -14.20 -18.62
CA VAL A 205 -7.30 -15.24 -18.46
C VAL A 205 -7.19 -15.93 -17.10
N ILE A 206 -5.98 -16.23 -16.60
CA ILE A 206 -5.79 -16.85 -15.28
C ILE A 206 -6.13 -15.87 -14.15
N LEU A 207 -5.73 -14.60 -14.23
CA LEU A 207 -6.03 -13.54 -13.26
C LEU A 207 -7.53 -13.28 -13.21
N PHE A 208 -8.19 -13.30 -14.37
CA PHE A 208 -9.64 -13.23 -14.51
C PHE A 208 -10.32 -14.47 -13.91
N LEU A 209 -9.82 -15.68 -14.18
CA LEU A 209 -10.38 -16.92 -13.63
C LEU A 209 -10.11 -17.11 -12.12
N THR A 210 -8.98 -16.64 -11.59
CA THR A 210 -8.69 -16.69 -10.15
C THR A 210 -9.46 -15.63 -9.39
N THR A 211 -9.61 -14.41 -9.91
CA THR A 211 -10.53 -13.42 -9.32
C THR A 211 -12.00 -13.85 -9.42
N SER A 212 -12.39 -14.56 -10.49
CA SER A 212 -13.74 -15.16 -10.60
C SER A 212 -13.99 -16.30 -9.61
N LYS A 213 -12.97 -17.11 -9.28
CA LYS A 213 -13.08 -18.20 -8.30
C LYS A 213 -13.24 -17.70 -6.87
N PHE A 214 -12.73 -16.52 -6.53
CA PHE A 214 -12.98 -15.88 -5.23
C PHE A 214 -14.39 -15.26 -5.12
N ILE A 215 -15.13 -15.17 -6.23
CA ILE A 215 -16.54 -14.69 -6.26
C ILE A 215 -17.54 -15.85 -6.15
N LEU A 216 -17.10 -17.12 -6.27
CA LEU A 216 -17.96 -18.32 -6.27
C LEU A 216 -17.69 -19.31 -5.13
N LEU A 217 -16.96 -18.92 -4.08
CA LEU A 217 -17.04 -19.66 -2.82
C LEU A 217 -18.33 -19.24 -2.11
N PRO A 218 -19.22 -20.19 -1.75
CA PRO A 218 -20.51 -19.85 -1.20
C PRO A 218 -20.30 -19.05 0.09
N MET A 219 -20.91 -17.87 0.16
CA MET A 219 -21.28 -17.30 1.45
C MET A 219 -22.29 -18.27 2.07
N THR A 220 -21.77 -19.25 2.81
CA THR A 220 -22.60 -20.03 3.74
C THR A 220 -22.85 -19.19 4.99
N PRO A 221 -24.07 -19.27 5.55
CA PRO A 221 -24.63 -18.32 6.51
C PRO A 221 -23.93 -18.28 7.87
#